data_AF-A0A528IT95-F1
#
_entry.id   AF-A0A528IT95-F1
#
_cell.length_a   1.000
_cell.length_b   1.000
_cell.length_c   1.000
_cell.angle_alpha   90.00
_cell.angle_beta   90.00
_cell.angle_gamma   90.00
#
_symmetry.space_group_name_H-M   'P 1'
#
loop_
_entity.id
_entity.type
_entity.pdbx_description
1 polymer ?
#
loop_
_entity_poly.entity_id
_entity_poly.type
_entity_poly.pdbx_seq_one_letter_code
_entity_poly.pdbx_strand_id
1 'polypeptide(L)'
;MRYERFPGRRKAAPPTARAIAQPYTFGAPVAGWVTNQSLVKSKPFSAQTLENWFPTSTGIIMRGGSVKRATIGSDPVESFITYNAGGTRKIWACDETTVRDVTAPADAVTPPAASITGQTSGYYSYVNFTTSGGSFVVAVNGTDFLQLYSTTFDWTAVNSLATYRLNFDAQTVNFTSGGTVTGSTSGAVATIVKNVDNGSTGSLMIQSITGTFIDNEIITGGAGGSATANIPGGVVQVSAAITGVATSALSHVWLYRN
;
A
#
# COMPACT_ATOMS: atom_id res chain seq x y z
N MET A 1 90.39 -68.08 2.21
CA MET A 1 90.69 -66.90 3.03
C MET A 1 89.40 -66.10 3.23
N ARG A 2 89.18 -65.70 4.48
CA ARG A 2 88.26 -64.68 5.04
C ARG A 2 87.07 -64.13 4.23
N TYR A 3 85.93 -64.19 4.92
CA TYR A 3 84.70 -63.42 4.76
C TYR A 3 84.96 -61.90 4.84
N GLU A 4 84.49 -61.12 3.87
CA GLU A 4 84.20 -59.69 4.07
C GLU A 4 82.72 -59.43 3.78
N ARG A 5 81.95 -59.37 4.86
CA ARG A 5 80.59 -58.82 4.87
C ARG A 5 80.72 -57.33 4.57
N PHE A 6 80.26 -56.89 3.41
CA PHE A 6 80.09 -55.46 3.14
C PHE A 6 79.22 -54.82 4.23
N PRO A 7 79.70 -53.85 5.02
CA PRO A 7 78.89 -53.19 6.04
C PRO A 7 78.09 -52.08 5.35
N GLY A 8 76.94 -52.45 4.78
CA GLY A 8 75.94 -51.46 4.39
C GLY A 8 75.35 -50.82 5.65
N ARG A 9 75.94 -49.71 6.12
CA ARG A 9 75.35 -48.91 7.21
C ARG A 9 74.06 -48.29 6.68
N ARG A 10 72.90 -48.88 7.02
CA ARG A 10 71.59 -48.31 6.69
C ARG A 10 71.52 -46.90 7.25
N LYS A 11 71.43 -45.90 6.37
CA LYS A 11 71.19 -44.50 6.75
C LYS A 11 69.79 -44.43 7.37
N ALA A 12 69.68 -43.92 8.60
CA ALA A 12 68.40 -43.79 9.29
C ALA A 12 67.44 -42.95 8.43
N ALA A 13 66.22 -43.46 8.22
CA ALA A 13 65.18 -42.69 7.55
C ALA A 13 64.91 -41.41 8.37
N PRO A 14 64.83 -40.23 7.72
CA PRO A 14 64.51 -39.00 8.43
C PRO A 14 63.18 -39.19 9.16
N PRO A 15 63.04 -38.69 10.40
CA PRO A 15 61.80 -38.81 11.15
C PRO A 15 60.67 -38.22 10.32
N THR A 16 59.54 -38.93 10.24
CA THR A 16 58.35 -38.47 9.53
C THR A 16 58.00 -37.08 10.03
N ALA A 17 58.02 -36.09 9.12
CA ALA A 17 57.72 -34.71 9.48
C ALA A 17 56.36 -34.69 10.20
N ARG A 18 56.34 -34.16 11.43
CA ARG A 18 55.10 -34.01 12.18
C ARG A 18 54.18 -33.11 11.37
N ALA A 19 52.94 -33.53 11.14
CA ALA A 19 51.94 -32.64 10.56
C ALA A 19 51.75 -31.43 11.50
N ILE A 20 52.11 -30.25 11.02
CA ILE A 20 51.89 -28.99 11.74
C ILE A 20 50.62 -28.37 11.16
N ALA A 21 49.58 -28.22 11.99
CA ALA A 21 48.39 -27.49 11.57
C ALA A 21 48.71 -26.01 11.39
N GLN A 22 48.31 -25.43 10.25
CA GLN A 22 48.39 -23.99 9.99
C GLN A 22 46.99 -23.38 10.16
N PRO A 23 46.81 -22.36 11.02
CA PRO A 23 45.55 -21.66 11.09
C PRO A 23 45.28 -20.90 9.78
N TYR A 24 44.05 -20.97 9.28
CA TYR A 24 43.61 -20.17 8.14
C TYR A 24 42.48 -19.24 8.59
N THR A 25 42.61 -17.95 8.28
CA THR A 25 41.60 -16.94 8.62
C THR A 25 40.70 -16.69 7.41
N PHE A 26 39.40 -16.89 7.60
CA PHE A 26 38.40 -16.49 6.63
C PHE A 26 38.00 -15.04 6.88
N GLY A 27 38.21 -14.18 5.88
CA GLY A 27 37.71 -12.81 5.94
C GLY A 27 36.21 -12.74 5.67
N ALA A 28 35.56 -11.68 6.15
CA ALA A 28 34.17 -11.40 5.84
C ALA A 28 33.96 -11.27 4.32
N PRO A 29 32.79 -11.67 3.79
CA PRO A 29 32.56 -11.73 2.34
C PRO A 29 32.26 -10.36 1.73
N VAL A 30 33.22 -9.44 1.79
CA VAL A 30 33.09 -8.05 1.30
C VAL A 30 32.91 -7.93 -0.23
N ALA A 31 33.26 -8.97 -0.99
CA ALA A 31 33.03 -9.06 -2.45
C ALA A 31 31.59 -9.46 -2.81
N GLY A 32 30.75 -9.76 -1.81
CA GLY A 32 29.33 -9.98 -1.98
C GLY A 32 28.93 -11.42 -2.33
N TRP A 33 27.66 -11.57 -2.73
CA TRP A 33 27.09 -12.84 -3.12
C TRP A 33 27.47 -13.21 -4.55
N VAL A 34 28.15 -14.35 -4.72
CA VAL A 34 28.69 -14.82 -6.00
C VAL A 34 28.26 -16.26 -6.23
N THR A 35 27.40 -16.47 -7.23
CA THR A 35 26.89 -17.80 -7.61
C THR A 35 27.41 -18.29 -8.96
N ASN A 36 28.13 -17.45 -9.71
CA ASN A 36 28.58 -17.73 -11.07
C ASN A 36 29.98 -18.37 -11.15
N GLN A 37 30.54 -18.80 -10.02
CA GLN A 37 31.87 -19.44 -9.95
C GLN A 37 31.76 -20.80 -9.25
N SER A 38 32.61 -21.74 -9.67
CA SER A 38 32.72 -23.04 -8.99
C SER A 38 33.20 -22.84 -7.55
N LEU A 39 32.62 -23.59 -6.60
CA LEU A 39 32.99 -23.56 -5.19
C LEU A 39 34.49 -23.80 -4.96
N VAL A 40 35.11 -24.63 -5.78
CA VAL A 40 36.54 -24.96 -5.69
C VAL A 40 37.42 -23.77 -6.13
N LYS A 41 36.89 -22.85 -6.94
CA LYS A 41 37.58 -21.67 -7.46
C LYS A 41 36.95 -20.36 -6.98
N SER A 42 36.21 -20.39 -5.87
CA SER A 42 35.57 -19.20 -5.31
C SER A 42 36.64 -18.15 -4.98
N LYS A 43 36.45 -16.92 -5.45
CA LYS A 43 37.34 -15.81 -5.09
C LYS A 43 37.32 -15.59 -3.57
N PRO A 44 38.47 -15.24 -2.95
CA PRO A 44 38.50 -14.82 -1.55
C PRO A 44 37.51 -13.69 -1.27
N PHE A 45 36.98 -13.65 -0.06
CA PHE A 45 36.00 -12.65 0.39
C PHE A 45 34.67 -12.64 -0.38
N SER A 46 34.30 -13.72 -1.07
CA SER A 46 32.96 -13.90 -1.64
C SER A 46 32.12 -14.85 -0.81
N ALA A 47 30.80 -14.72 -0.91
CA ALA A 47 29.84 -15.63 -0.29
C ALA A 47 29.10 -16.43 -1.37
N GLN A 48 29.00 -17.75 -1.19
CA GLN A 48 28.14 -18.60 -2.01
C GLN A 48 26.67 -18.50 -1.57
N THR A 49 26.43 -18.26 -0.29
CA THR A 49 25.10 -18.13 0.32
C THR A 49 25.11 -16.95 1.30
N LEU A 50 24.07 -16.14 1.27
CA LEU A 50 23.83 -15.07 2.25
C LEU A 50 22.38 -15.12 2.71
N GLU A 51 22.17 -15.38 3.99
CA GLU A 51 20.83 -15.42 4.60
C GLU A 51 20.72 -14.33 5.66
N ASN A 52 19.92 -13.29 5.38
CA ASN A 52 19.77 -12.14 6.28
C ASN A 52 21.07 -11.38 6.62
N TRP A 53 22.05 -11.43 5.72
CA TRP A 53 23.29 -10.66 5.84
C TRP A 53 23.51 -9.74 4.63
N PHE A 54 24.06 -8.54 4.89
CA PHE A 54 24.46 -7.57 3.89
C PHE A 54 25.97 -7.34 3.93
N PRO A 55 26.69 -7.65 2.83
CA PRO A 55 28.10 -7.30 2.67
C PRO A 55 28.30 -5.78 2.69
N THR A 56 29.33 -5.32 3.38
CA THR A 56 29.80 -3.92 3.37
C THR A 56 31.23 -3.87 2.87
N SER A 57 31.77 -2.67 2.65
CA SER A 57 33.17 -2.51 2.21
C SER A 57 34.20 -3.00 3.23
N THR A 58 33.82 -3.10 4.51
CA THR A 58 34.72 -3.48 5.62
C THR A 58 34.34 -4.79 6.30
N GLY A 59 33.18 -5.37 5.98
CA GLY A 59 32.75 -6.62 6.59
C GLY A 59 31.37 -7.07 6.11
N ILE A 60 30.56 -7.54 7.05
CA ILE A 60 29.19 -7.97 6.82
C ILE A 60 28.34 -7.56 8.01
N ILE A 61 27.09 -7.14 7.76
CA ILE A 61 26.14 -6.77 8.80
C ILE A 61 24.90 -7.64 8.70
N MET A 62 24.30 -7.98 9.84
CA MET A 62 23.02 -8.67 9.87
C MET A 62 21.92 -7.68 9.47
N ARG A 63 20.91 -8.15 8.73
CA ARG A 63 19.70 -7.36 8.46
C ARG A 63 19.05 -7.01 9.79
N GLY A 64 18.58 -5.76 9.94
CA GLY A 64 18.02 -5.23 11.20
C GLY A 64 16.68 -5.83 11.65
N GLY A 65 16.34 -7.04 11.22
CA GLY A 65 15.06 -7.69 11.49
C GLY A 65 13.88 -7.02 10.78
N SER A 66 12.68 -7.27 11.29
CA SER A 66 11.43 -6.67 10.84
C SER A 66 10.63 -6.20 12.04
N VAL A 67 10.00 -5.04 11.92
CA VAL A 67 9.04 -4.53 12.91
C VAL A 67 7.65 -4.60 12.29
N LYS A 68 6.68 -5.15 13.02
CA LYS A 68 5.27 -5.14 12.58
C LYS A 68 4.80 -3.69 12.47
N ARG A 69 4.30 -3.30 11.30
CA ARG A 69 3.79 -1.94 11.06
C ARG A 69 2.27 -1.86 11.10
N ALA A 70 1.57 -2.91 10.68
CA ALA A 70 0.12 -2.97 10.65
C ALA A 70 -0.35 -4.43 10.61
N THR A 71 -1.61 -4.64 11.01
CA THR A 71 -2.40 -5.85 10.72
C THR A 71 -3.61 -5.40 9.90
N ILE A 72 -4.05 -6.21 8.92
CA ILE A 72 -5.21 -5.91 8.06
C ILE A 72 -6.44 -6.73 8.47
N GLY A 73 -6.21 -7.97 8.87
CA GLY A 73 -7.24 -8.95 9.18
C GLY A 73 -6.65 -10.35 9.14
N SER A 74 -7.51 -11.35 9.00
CA SER A 74 -7.12 -12.74 8.76
C SER A 74 -6.77 -13.02 7.30
N ASP A 75 -7.35 -12.26 6.39
CA ASP A 75 -7.24 -12.51 4.96
C ASP A 75 -5.89 -12.02 4.42
N PRO A 76 -5.33 -12.71 3.42
CA PRO A 76 -4.06 -12.32 2.84
C PRO A 76 -4.18 -10.96 2.13
N VAL A 77 -3.13 -10.17 2.22
CA VAL A 77 -3.00 -8.94 1.43
C VAL A 77 -2.66 -9.34 -0.01
N GLU A 78 -3.52 -8.96 -0.96
CA GLU A 78 -3.37 -9.24 -2.38
C GLU A 78 -2.60 -8.14 -3.10
N SER A 79 -2.80 -6.88 -2.68
CA SER A 79 -2.09 -5.74 -3.26
C SER A 79 -1.90 -4.58 -2.27
N PHE A 80 -0.98 -3.68 -2.62
CA PHE A 80 -0.82 -2.40 -1.97
C PHE A 80 -1.08 -1.27 -2.96
N ILE A 81 -1.83 -0.26 -2.52
CA ILE A 81 -2.01 0.99 -3.25
C ILE A 81 -1.21 2.07 -2.53
N THR A 82 -0.49 2.91 -3.27
CA THR A 82 0.25 4.04 -2.68
C THR A 82 -0.24 5.37 -3.25
N TYR A 83 -0.27 6.39 -2.40
CA TYR A 83 -0.46 7.79 -2.77
C TYR A 83 0.79 8.58 -2.41
N ASN A 84 1.30 9.38 -3.33
CA ASN A 84 2.48 10.22 -3.08
C ASN A 84 2.37 11.54 -3.86
N ALA A 85 1.74 12.54 -3.27
CA ALA A 85 1.61 13.87 -3.85
C ALA A 85 1.40 14.95 -2.77
N GLY A 86 1.83 16.18 -3.07
CA GLY A 86 1.62 17.33 -2.18
C GLY A 86 2.28 17.21 -0.80
N GLY A 87 3.35 16.41 -0.67
CA GLY A 87 4.01 16.12 0.62
C GLY A 87 3.29 15.08 1.48
N THR A 88 2.07 14.69 1.11
CA THR A 88 1.33 13.61 1.75
C THR A 88 1.68 12.27 1.10
N ARG A 89 1.97 11.27 1.93
CA ARG A 89 2.20 9.89 1.52
C ARG A 89 1.21 9.00 2.22
N LYS A 90 0.53 8.14 1.48
CA LYS A 90 -0.31 7.09 2.04
C LYS A 90 -0.02 5.74 1.41
N ILE A 91 -0.26 4.69 2.17
CA ILE A 91 -0.26 3.32 1.70
C ILE A 91 -1.50 2.61 2.23
N TRP A 92 -2.19 1.93 1.33
CA TRP A 92 -3.31 1.04 1.67
C TRP A 92 -2.93 -0.38 1.33
N ALA A 93 -3.34 -1.30 2.19
CA ALA A 93 -3.29 -2.72 1.92
C ALA A 93 -4.71 -3.20 1.57
N CYS A 94 -4.78 -4.03 0.56
CA CYS A 94 -6.03 -4.56 0.03
C CYS A 94 -6.06 -6.07 0.30
N ASP A 95 -7.06 -6.51 1.04
CA ASP A 95 -7.49 -7.90 1.04
C ASP A 95 -8.62 -8.07 0.01
N GLU A 96 -9.20 -9.28 -0.10
CA GLU A 96 -10.24 -9.59 -1.08
C GLU A 96 -11.48 -8.66 -0.97
N THR A 97 -11.81 -8.18 0.24
CA THR A 97 -13.09 -7.51 0.50
C THR A 97 -12.94 -6.06 0.99
N THR A 98 -11.76 -5.66 1.43
CA THR A 98 -11.48 -4.38 2.07
C THR A 98 -10.15 -3.76 1.69
N VAL A 99 -10.14 -2.43 1.68
CA VAL A 99 -8.92 -1.62 1.51
C VAL A 99 -8.74 -0.80 2.78
N ARG A 100 -7.56 -0.91 3.42
CA ARG A 100 -7.30 -0.28 4.73
C ARG A 100 -6.06 0.60 4.71
N ASP A 101 -6.15 1.79 5.28
CA ASP A 101 -5.02 2.73 5.39
C ASP A 101 -4.02 2.20 6.44
N VAL A 102 -2.83 1.84 5.99
CA VAL A 102 -1.73 1.34 6.82
C VAL A 102 -0.53 2.26 6.84
N THR A 103 -0.74 3.53 6.52
CA THR A 103 0.30 4.56 6.51
C THR A 103 0.92 4.74 7.90
N ALA A 104 0.07 4.86 8.91
CA ALA A 104 0.47 5.05 10.30
C ALA A 104 -0.69 4.62 11.23
N PRO A 105 -1.02 3.32 11.29
CA PRO A 105 -2.07 2.87 12.20
C PRO A 105 -1.67 3.17 13.66
N ALA A 106 -2.67 3.48 14.49
CA ALA A 106 -2.43 3.80 15.91
C ALA A 106 -1.87 2.60 16.69
N ASP A 107 -2.21 1.38 16.28
CA ASP A 107 -1.69 0.12 16.78
C ASP A 107 -1.31 -0.77 15.60
N ALA A 108 -0.13 -1.40 15.68
CA ALA A 108 0.36 -2.32 14.66
C ALA A 108 -0.32 -3.69 14.71
N VAL A 109 -1.02 -4.03 15.80
CA VAL A 109 -1.66 -5.35 15.99
C VAL A 109 -3.15 -5.31 15.65
N THR A 110 -3.86 -4.26 16.04
CA THR A 110 -5.29 -4.10 15.78
C THR A 110 -5.53 -3.56 14.36
N PRO A 111 -6.36 -4.22 13.53
CA PRO A 111 -6.67 -3.72 12.19
C PRO A 111 -7.33 -2.33 12.20
N PRO A 112 -6.86 -1.37 11.37
CA PRO A 112 -7.53 -0.10 11.23
C PRO A 112 -8.89 -0.27 10.54
N ALA A 113 -9.77 0.71 10.71
CA ALA A 113 -11.04 0.73 10.00
C ALA A 113 -10.82 0.68 8.48
N ALA A 114 -11.68 -0.05 7.78
CA ALA A 114 -11.61 -0.15 6.33
C ALA A 114 -11.98 1.18 5.69
N SER A 115 -11.15 1.64 4.75
CA SER A 115 -11.42 2.81 3.92
C SER A 115 -12.41 2.48 2.80
N ILE A 116 -12.38 1.25 2.31
CA ILE A 116 -13.32 0.68 1.35
C ILE A 116 -13.72 -0.71 1.84
N THR A 117 -15.00 -1.06 1.70
CA THR A 117 -15.55 -2.38 2.02
C THR A 117 -16.39 -2.91 0.85
N GLY A 118 -16.78 -4.19 0.92
CA GLY A 118 -17.68 -4.80 -0.04
C GLY A 118 -17.04 -5.06 -1.41
N GLN A 119 -15.71 -5.14 -1.46
CA GLN A 119 -15.00 -5.56 -2.66
C GLN A 119 -15.12 -7.09 -2.83
N THR A 120 -14.87 -7.53 -4.06
CA THR A 120 -14.86 -8.92 -4.49
C THR A 120 -13.51 -9.36 -5.04
N SER A 121 -12.53 -8.45 -5.11
CA SER A 121 -11.14 -8.71 -5.50
C SER A 121 -10.21 -7.65 -4.89
N GLY A 122 -9.10 -8.07 -4.29
CA GLY A 122 -8.06 -7.19 -3.76
C GLY A 122 -6.92 -6.91 -4.74
N TYR A 123 -6.99 -7.44 -5.97
CA TYR A 123 -5.96 -7.25 -6.99
C TYR A 123 -6.15 -5.95 -7.78
N TYR A 124 -5.61 -4.85 -7.25
CA TYR A 124 -5.74 -3.53 -7.89
C TYR A 124 -4.60 -3.21 -8.87
N SER A 125 -4.97 -2.74 -10.06
CA SER A 125 -4.15 -1.86 -10.89
C SER A 125 -4.47 -0.42 -10.50
N TYR A 126 -3.45 0.39 -10.22
CA TYR A 126 -3.65 1.78 -9.80
C TYR A 126 -2.61 2.73 -10.36
N VAL A 127 -2.98 4.00 -10.47
CA VAL A 127 -2.08 5.07 -10.90
C VAL A 127 -2.32 6.35 -10.08
N ASN A 128 -1.22 7.04 -9.74
CA ASN A 128 -1.24 8.41 -9.20
C ASN A 128 -1.22 9.42 -10.35
N PHE A 129 -2.06 10.44 -10.30
CA PHE A 129 -2.02 11.54 -11.25
C PHE A 129 -2.38 12.88 -10.59
N THR A 130 -1.84 13.96 -11.14
CA THR A 130 -2.06 15.32 -10.66
C THR A 130 -2.60 16.17 -11.80
N THR A 131 -3.61 16.97 -11.49
CA THR A 131 -4.22 17.96 -12.39
C THR A 131 -4.27 19.32 -11.69
N SER A 132 -4.76 20.35 -12.36
CA SER A 132 -5.06 21.64 -11.72
C SER A 132 -6.11 21.53 -10.61
N GLY A 133 -6.97 20.51 -10.65
CA GLY A 133 -8.01 20.24 -9.65
C GLY A 133 -7.54 19.43 -8.44
N GLY A 134 -6.27 19.01 -8.40
CA GLY A 134 -5.71 18.26 -7.27
C GLY A 134 -4.90 17.03 -7.68
N SER A 135 -4.55 16.22 -6.69
CA SER A 135 -3.86 14.94 -6.88
C SER A 135 -4.77 13.79 -6.47
N PHE A 136 -4.66 12.70 -7.22
CA PHE A 136 -5.62 11.61 -7.20
C PHE A 136 -4.94 10.26 -7.35
N VAL A 137 -5.61 9.22 -6.85
CA VAL A 137 -5.35 7.83 -7.24
C VAL A 137 -6.60 7.27 -7.88
N VAL A 138 -6.45 6.63 -9.04
CA VAL A 138 -7.48 5.79 -9.66
C VAL A 138 -7.02 4.35 -9.51
N ALA A 139 -7.91 3.49 -9.00
CA ALA A 139 -7.66 2.07 -8.80
C ALA A 139 -8.82 1.22 -9.34
N VAL A 140 -8.49 0.12 -10.01
CA VAL A 140 -9.45 -0.81 -10.63
C VAL A 140 -8.99 -2.25 -10.42
N ASN A 141 -9.91 -3.20 -10.28
CA ASN A 141 -9.60 -4.62 -10.01
C ASN A 141 -10.29 -5.60 -10.97
N GLY A 142 -11.08 -5.10 -11.94
CA GLY A 142 -11.78 -5.93 -12.94
C GLY A 142 -13.05 -6.62 -12.46
N THR A 143 -13.50 -6.37 -11.22
CA THR A 143 -14.75 -6.94 -10.68
C THR A 143 -15.63 -5.93 -9.97
N ASP A 144 -15.04 -4.95 -9.28
CA ASP A 144 -15.74 -3.93 -8.51
C ASP A 144 -15.59 -2.55 -9.14
N PHE A 145 -16.52 -1.65 -8.82
CA PHE A 145 -16.48 -0.28 -9.34
C PHE A 145 -15.14 0.40 -9.06
N LEU A 146 -14.65 1.12 -10.08
CA LEU A 146 -13.44 1.94 -10.01
C LEU A 146 -13.44 2.78 -8.74
N GLN A 147 -12.32 2.78 -8.03
CA GLN A 147 -12.12 3.56 -6.83
C GLN A 147 -11.27 4.80 -7.16
N LEU A 148 -11.78 5.97 -6.77
CA LEU A 148 -11.10 7.26 -6.90
C LEU A 148 -10.78 7.79 -5.50
N TYR A 149 -9.52 8.15 -5.27
CA TYR A 149 -9.07 8.76 -4.03
C TYR A 149 -8.58 10.20 -4.26
N SER A 150 -8.87 11.08 -3.31
CA SER A 150 -8.17 12.35 -3.11
C SER A 150 -8.14 12.70 -1.62
N THR A 151 -7.21 13.56 -1.21
CA THR A 151 -7.17 14.09 0.17
C THR A 151 -8.38 14.96 0.52
N THR A 152 -9.15 15.43 -0.47
CA THR A 152 -10.32 16.30 -0.26
C THR A 152 -11.60 15.52 0.08
N PHE A 153 -11.78 14.33 -0.50
CA PHE A 153 -13.03 13.55 -0.36
C PHE A 153 -12.80 12.07 0.00
N ASP A 154 -11.56 11.69 0.27
CA ASP A 154 -11.14 10.32 0.52
C ASP A 154 -11.54 9.37 -0.64
N TRP A 155 -11.68 8.07 -0.40
CA TRP A 155 -12.12 7.10 -1.41
C TRP A 155 -13.60 7.28 -1.79
N THR A 156 -13.90 7.21 -3.08
CA THR A 156 -15.25 7.14 -3.63
C THR A 156 -15.31 6.20 -4.84
N ALA A 157 -16.39 5.44 -4.94
CA ALA A 157 -16.62 4.59 -6.11
C ALA A 157 -17.14 5.44 -7.29
N VAL A 158 -16.64 5.15 -8.49
CA VAL A 158 -17.11 5.75 -9.74
C VAL A 158 -17.94 4.72 -10.48
N ASN A 159 -19.20 5.04 -10.75
CA ASN A 159 -20.17 4.17 -11.40
C ASN A 159 -20.86 4.93 -12.57
N SER A 160 -22.05 4.48 -12.97
CA SER A 160 -22.84 5.11 -14.03
C SER A 160 -23.59 6.37 -13.61
N LEU A 161 -23.37 6.89 -12.40
CA LEU A 161 -23.94 8.12 -11.88
C LEU A 161 -22.82 9.11 -11.55
N ALA A 162 -23.09 10.40 -11.76
CA ALA A 162 -22.15 11.45 -11.37
C ALA A 162 -22.22 11.65 -9.85
N THR A 163 -21.06 11.67 -9.20
CA THR A 163 -20.95 11.94 -7.76
C THR A 163 -20.62 13.41 -7.54
N TYR A 164 -21.35 14.04 -6.63
CA TYR A 164 -21.14 15.42 -6.21
C TYR A 164 -20.80 15.48 -4.73
N ARG A 165 -20.13 16.55 -4.32
CA ARG A 165 -19.80 16.85 -2.94
C ARG A 165 -20.68 17.98 -2.44
N LEU A 166 -21.44 17.71 -1.39
CA LEU A 166 -22.21 18.66 -0.61
C LEU A 166 -21.49 18.89 0.71
N ASN A 167 -20.87 20.06 0.88
CA ASN A 167 -20.21 20.41 2.13
C ASN A 167 -21.24 20.85 3.16
N PHE A 168 -20.91 20.59 4.43
CA PHE A 168 -21.75 21.00 5.54
C PHE A 168 -20.92 21.45 6.73
N ASP A 169 -21.56 22.23 7.60
CA ASP A 169 -21.11 22.56 8.93
C ASP A 169 -22.26 22.42 9.94
N ALA A 170 -22.00 22.77 11.21
CA ALA A 170 -22.95 22.66 12.31
C ALA A 170 -23.63 21.28 12.40
N GLN A 171 -22.89 20.20 12.14
CA GLN A 171 -23.43 18.85 12.27
C GLN A 171 -23.85 18.56 13.71
N THR A 172 -25.06 18.01 13.85
CA THR A 172 -25.63 17.60 15.15
C THR A 172 -25.73 16.08 15.27
N VAL A 173 -25.89 15.39 14.16
CA VAL A 173 -25.97 13.92 14.08
C VAL A 173 -25.26 13.44 12.81
N ASN A 174 -24.60 12.29 12.89
CA ASN A 174 -23.92 11.70 11.75
C ASN A 174 -24.90 11.19 10.68
N PHE A 175 -24.54 11.45 9.42
CA PHE A 175 -25.28 10.95 8.27
C PHE A 175 -24.97 9.48 8.01
N THR A 176 -25.99 8.74 7.58
CA THR A 176 -25.89 7.33 7.22
C THR A 176 -25.72 7.18 5.71
N SER A 177 -24.70 6.41 5.28
CA SER A 177 -24.51 6.09 3.86
C SER A 177 -25.66 5.21 3.32
N GLY A 178 -26.07 5.43 2.08
CA GLY A 178 -27.25 4.81 1.45
C GLY A 178 -28.57 5.53 1.75
N GLY A 179 -28.62 6.44 2.72
CA GLY A 179 -29.81 7.24 3.04
C GLY A 179 -30.04 8.39 2.05
N THR A 180 -31.19 9.05 2.16
CA THR A 180 -31.45 10.32 1.44
C THR A 180 -30.96 11.51 2.26
N VAL A 181 -30.57 12.60 1.60
CA VAL A 181 -30.41 13.92 2.22
C VAL A 181 -31.40 14.88 1.57
N THR A 182 -32.09 15.67 2.40
CA THR A 182 -33.11 16.63 1.96
C THR A 182 -32.80 18.01 2.50
N GLY A 183 -32.80 19.02 1.63
CA GLY A 183 -32.71 20.44 2.00
C GLY A 183 -34.05 20.95 2.49
N SER A 184 -34.08 21.59 3.66
CA SER A 184 -35.32 22.05 4.30
C SER A 184 -35.99 23.20 3.52
N THR A 185 -35.19 24.04 2.87
CA THR A 185 -35.66 25.26 2.21
C THR A 185 -35.79 25.01 0.71
N SER A 186 -34.80 24.37 0.10
CA SER A 186 -34.79 24.06 -1.33
C SER A 186 -35.74 22.92 -1.70
N GLY A 187 -36.04 22.01 -0.76
CA GLY A 187 -36.68 20.74 -1.06
C GLY A 187 -35.82 19.81 -1.91
N ALA A 188 -34.54 20.14 -2.14
CA ALA A 188 -33.64 19.32 -2.94
C ALA A 188 -33.35 18.00 -2.22
N VAL A 189 -33.32 16.90 -2.98
CA VAL A 189 -33.08 15.56 -2.45
C VAL A 189 -31.95 14.89 -3.21
N ALA A 190 -31.10 14.14 -2.50
CA ALA A 190 -30.07 13.29 -3.11
C ALA A 190 -29.84 12.01 -2.29
N THR A 191 -29.20 11.02 -2.88
CA THR A 191 -28.76 9.81 -2.18
C THR A 191 -27.35 10.01 -1.65
N ILE A 192 -27.12 9.70 -0.38
CA ILE A 192 -25.82 9.77 0.28
C ILE A 192 -25.03 8.51 -0.07
N VAL A 193 -23.91 8.66 -0.77
CA VAL A 193 -22.99 7.56 -1.08
C VAL A 193 -21.97 7.36 0.03
N LYS A 194 -21.46 8.46 0.58
CA LYS A 194 -20.46 8.45 1.64
C LYS A 194 -20.55 9.73 2.48
N ASN A 195 -20.32 9.60 3.78
CA ASN A 195 -20.10 10.72 4.69
C ASN A 195 -18.59 10.82 5.01
N VAL A 196 -18.02 12.00 4.77
CA VAL A 196 -16.67 12.38 5.23
C VAL A 196 -16.86 13.30 6.44
N ASP A 197 -16.80 12.71 7.62
CA ASP A 197 -17.01 13.38 8.91
C ASP A 197 -15.69 13.96 9.43
N ASN A 198 -15.70 15.25 9.78
CA ASN A 198 -14.62 15.97 10.43
C ASN A 198 -15.13 16.71 11.68
N GLY A 199 -16.01 16.07 12.44
CA GLY A 199 -16.65 16.59 13.64
C GLY A 199 -17.91 17.40 13.31
N SER A 200 -17.89 18.71 13.59
CA SER A 200 -19.04 19.57 13.25
C SER A 200 -19.06 20.02 11.80
N THR A 201 -18.04 19.67 11.01
CA THR A 201 -17.91 20.00 9.58
C THR A 201 -17.64 18.73 8.80
N GLY A 202 -17.90 18.76 7.50
CA GLY A 202 -17.62 17.62 6.66
C GLY A 202 -18.18 17.77 5.25
N SER A 203 -18.26 16.64 4.56
CA SER A 203 -18.92 16.61 3.26
C SER A 203 -19.61 15.29 3.00
N LEU A 204 -20.74 15.36 2.29
CA LEU A 204 -21.45 14.21 1.76
C LEU A 204 -21.08 14.04 0.29
N MET A 205 -20.70 12.83 -0.08
CA MET A 205 -20.71 12.41 -1.48
C MET A 205 -22.12 11.99 -1.82
N ILE A 206 -22.75 12.65 -2.78
CA ILE A 206 -24.15 12.49 -3.13
C ILE A 206 -24.33 12.17 -4.62
N GLN A 207 -25.37 11.41 -4.92
CA GLN A 207 -25.79 11.03 -6.27
C GLN A 207 -27.30 11.24 -6.45
N SER A 208 -27.78 11.16 -7.69
CA SER A 208 -29.21 11.24 -8.04
C SER A 208 -29.91 12.49 -7.47
N ILE A 209 -29.27 13.64 -7.64
CA ILE A 209 -29.77 14.93 -7.14
C ILE A 209 -31.05 15.31 -7.89
N THR A 210 -32.10 15.66 -7.16
CA THR A 210 -33.33 16.28 -7.67
C THR A 210 -33.50 17.63 -6.98
N GLY A 211 -33.65 18.70 -7.76
CA GLY A 211 -33.64 20.08 -7.26
C GLY A 211 -32.23 20.64 -7.06
N THR A 212 -32.13 21.79 -6.41
CA THR A 212 -30.87 22.51 -6.19
C THR A 212 -30.73 22.89 -4.73
N PHE A 213 -29.75 22.31 -4.04
CA PHE A 213 -29.42 22.70 -2.67
C PHE A 213 -28.99 24.17 -2.60
N ILE A 214 -29.34 24.83 -1.51
CA ILE A 214 -29.07 26.23 -1.23
C ILE A 214 -28.03 26.34 -0.10
N ASP A 215 -27.18 27.35 -0.19
CA ASP A 215 -26.20 27.65 0.86
C ASP A 215 -26.89 28.07 2.18
N ASN A 216 -26.33 27.65 3.32
CA ASN A 216 -26.83 27.89 4.67
C ASN A 216 -28.24 27.34 4.96
N GLU A 217 -28.70 26.32 4.23
CA GLU A 217 -29.95 25.62 4.58
C GLU A 217 -29.71 24.41 5.49
N ILE A 218 -30.72 24.04 6.29
CA ILE A 218 -30.65 22.80 7.06
C ILE A 218 -30.82 21.62 6.10
N ILE A 219 -29.89 20.68 6.16
CA ILE A 219 -29.97 19.40 5.47
C ILE A 219 -30.26 18.28 6.46
N THR A 220 -31.24 17.44 6.15
CA THR A 220 -31.68 16.34 7.01
C THR A 220 -31.54 15.01 6.29
N GLY A 221 -30.94 14.02 6.96
CA GLY A 221 -30.82 12.67 6.47
C GLY A 221 -32.07 11.83 6.77
N GLY A 222 -32.60 11.14 5.77
CA GLY A 222 -33.78 10.26 5.92
C GLY A 222 -33.54 9.05 6.82
N ALA A 223 -32.29 8.66 7.02
CA ALA A 223 -31.86 7.57 7.91
C ALA A 223 -30.98 8.07 9.07
N GLY A 224 -31.20 9.32 9.49
CA GLY A 224 -30.39 10.02 10.48
C GLY A 224 -29.38 10.98 9.87
N GLY A 225 -28.99 11.96 10.68
CA GLY A 225 -28.05 13.02 10.30
C GLY A 225 -28.74 14.36 10.10
N SER A 226 -28.11 15.43 10.60
CA SER A 226 -28.53 16.80 10.33
C SER A 226 -27.36 17.75 10.47
N ALA A 227 -27.28 18.69 9.54
CA ALA A 227 -26.23 19.70 9.46
C ALA A 227 -26.76 20.91 8.66
N THR A 228 -25.95 21.94 8.51
CA THR A 228 -26.22 23.08 7.64
C THR A 228 -25.36 22.98 6.38
N ALA A 229 -25.95 23.13 5.20
CA ALA A 229 -25.21 23.14 3.94
C ALA A 229 -24.28 24.36 3.88
N ASN A 230 -23.01 24.14 3.55
CA ASN A 230 -21.99 25.18 3.41
C ASN A 230 -21.40 25.13 1.99
N ILE A 231 -22.19 25.61 1.05
CA ILE A 231 -21.96 25.52 -0.39
C ILE A 231 -22.15 26.89 -1.07
N PRO A 232 -21.35 27.91 -0.74
CA PRO A 232 -21.47 29.24 -1.36
C PRO A 232 -21.27 29.21 -2.88
N GLY A 233 -20.59 28.18 -3.41
CA GLY A 233 -20.44 27.92 -4.85
C GLY A 233 -21.32 26.78 -5.40
N GLY A 234 -22.29 26.30 -4.61
CA GLY A 234 -23.08 25.10 -4.92
C GLY A 234 -22.34 23.79 -4.66
N VAL A 235 -22.98 22.68 -5.01
CA VAL A 235 -22.38 21.34 -4.93
C VAL A 235 -21.30 21.17 -6.00
N VAL A 236 -20.20 20.51 -5.64
CA VAL A 236 -19.04 20.37 -6.53
C VAL A 236 -18.96 18.95 -7.09
N GLN A 237 -18.89 18.79 -8.40
CA GLN A 237 -18.74 17.47 -9.00
C GLN A 237 -17.37 16.85 -8.66
N VAL A 238 -17.40 15.61 -8.17
CA VAL A 238 -16.20 14.82 -7.81
C VAL A 238 -15.83 13.84 -8.91
N SER A 239 -16.84 13.18 -9.51
CA SER A 239 -16.65 12.28 -10.62
C SER A 239 -17.78 12.42 -11.64
N ALA A 240 -17.43 12.25 -12.91
CA ALA A 240 -18.41 12.11 -13.98
C ALA A 240 -18.99 10.70 -13.99
N ALA A 241 -20.23 10.59 -14.47
CA ALA A 241 -20.82 9.30 -14.80
C ALA A 241 -20.03 8.67 -15.95
N ILE A 242 -19.56 7.44 -15.76
CA ILE A 242 -18.99 6.65 -16.85
C ILE A 242 -20.10 5.77 -17.41
N THR A 243 -20.42 5.98 -18.69
CA THR A 243 -21.48 5.28 -19.40
C THR A 243 -20.91 4.51 -20.60
N GLY A 244 -21.65 3.49 -21.06
CA GLY A 244 -21.22 2.61 -22.16
C GLY A 244 -20.28 1.47 -21.74
N VAL A 245 -19.54 1.61 -20.64
CA VAL A 245 -18.75 0.55 -20.03
C VAL A 245 -18.91 0.61 -18.52
N ALA A 246 -19.23 -0.52 -17.89
CA ALA A 246 -19.25 -0.61 -16.44
C ALA A 246 -17.82 -0.46 -15.91
N THR A 247 -17.60 0.45 -14.96
CA THR A 247 -16.29 0.66 -14.35
C THR A 247 -15.77 -0.57 -13.61
N SER A 248 -16.67 -1.46 -13.21
CA SER A 248 -16.34 -2.78 -12.65
C SER A 248 -15.68 -3.72 -13.63
N ALA A 249 -15.81 -3.51 -14.94
CA ALA A 249 -15.13 -4.32 -15.94
C ALA A 249 -13.70 -3.82 -16.25
N LEU A 250 -13.27 -2.71 -15.67
CA LEU A 250 -11.93 -2.15 -15.89
C LEU A 250 -10.91 -2.92 -15.05
N SER A 251 -9.89 -3.50 -15.68
CA SER A 251 -8.87 -4.31 -14.99
C SER A 251 -7.47 -3.68 -14.96
N HIS A 252 -7.24 -2.64 -15.76
CA HIS A 252 -5.97 -1.96 -15.80
C HIS A 252 -6.12 -0.47 -16.05
N VAL A 253 -5.30 0.33 -15.35
CA VAL A 253 -5.18 1.77 -15.56
C VAL A 253 -3.75 2.14 -15.92
N TRP A 254 -3.60 2.99 -16.93
CA TRP A 254 -2.31 3.48 -17.40
C TRP A 254 -2.37 4.99 -17.55
N LEU A 255 -1.26 5.68 -17.26
CA LEU A 255 -1.09 7.06 -17.69
C LEU A 255 -0.79 7.07 -19.18
N TYR A 256 -1.67 7.69 -19.95
CA TYR A 256 -1.36 8.01 -21.32
C TYR A 256 -0.30 9.13 -21.35
N ARG A 257 0.86 8.82 -21.92
CA ARG A 257 1.90 9.80 -22.25
C ARG A 257 1.85 10.00 -23.76
N ASN A 258 1.45 11.20 -24.20
CA ASN A 258 1.72 11.68 -25.56
C ASN A 258 3.22 11.84 -25.76
#